data_AF-A0A5C5W255-F1
#
_entry.id   AF-A0A5C5W255-F1
#
_cell.length_a   1.000
_cell.length_b   1.000
_cell.length_c   1.000
_cell.angle_alpha   90.00
_cell.angle_beta   90.00
_cell.angle_gamma   90.00
#
_symmetry.space_group_name_H-M   'P 1'
#
loop_
_entity.id
_entity.type
_entity.pdbx_description
1 polymer ?
#
loop_
_entity_poly.entity_id
_entity_poly.type
_entity_poly.pdbx_seq_one_letter_code
_entity_poly.pdbx_strand_id
1 'polypeptide(L)'
;MKTILSATCVALLAAAAPADSNIDTTDRFAWSENAGWLNWRDAGDPAGSSGVRIGATFLSGFIWAENVGWINLGDGAPGSGGGTSQHYANLDGADFGVNRDPLSDELFGYAWSENGGWINFDGGAAAMPANPARIDTAGGACRLGGFAWAENLGWINLDDAAHFVALDPSVCGNLPGDMNCDGAVNVLDINPFVLALSDPIAYAAMFPGCNISNGDIDGDGSLTVLDINPFVALLSGG
;
A
#
# COMPACT_ATOMS: atom_id res chain seq x y z
N MET A 1 -9.88 -19.47 -57.90
CA MET A 1 -10.20 -18.68 -56.70
C MET A 1 -9.39 -19.25 -55.55
N LYS A 2 -8.33 -18.55 -55.12
CA LYS A 2 -7.49 -18.95 -53.98
C LYS A 2 -8.10 -18.34 -52.72
N THR A 3 -8.62 -19.19 -51.85
CA THR A 3 -9.23 -18.81 -50.56
C THR A 3 -8.12 -18.31 -49.63
N ILE A 4 -8.17 -17.03 -49.27
CA ILE A 4 -7.28 -16.42 -48.27
C ILE A 4 -7.92 -16.69 -46.91
N LEU A 5 -7.32 -17.55 -46.09
CA LEU A 5 -7.69 -17.67 -44.68
C LEU A 5 -7.12 -16.45 -43.93
N SER A 6 -8.02 -15.59 -43.44
CA SER A 6 -7.70 -14.51 -42.53
C SER A 6 -7.48 -15.10 -41.14
N ALA A 7 -6.25 -15.03 -40.61
CA ALA A 7 -5.94 -15.43 -39.25
C ALA A 7 -6.39 -14.31 -38.30
N THR A 8 -7.48 -14.52 -37.58
CA THR A 8 -7.91 -13.62 -36.49
C THR A 8 -6.92 -13.76 -35.34
N CYS A 9 -6.12 -12.72 -35.11
CA CYS A 9 -5.21 -12.65 -33.97
C CYS A 9 -6.04 -12.41 -32.71
N VAL A 10 -6.24 -13.45 -31.89
CA VAL A 10 -6.83 -13.29 -30.56
C VAL A 10 -5.75 -12.67 -29.67
N ALA A 11 -5.92 -11.39 -29.34
CA ALA A 11 -5.12 -10.78 -28.29
C ALA A 11 -5.50 -11.44 -26.96
N LEU A 12 -4.63 -12.31 -26.46
CA LEU A 12 -4.66 -12.72 -25.07
C LEU A 12 -4.45 -11.46 -24.24
N LEU A 13 -5.49 -11.01 -23.55
CA LEU A 13 -5.32 -10.09 -22.43
C LEU A 13 -4.43 -10.81 -21.42
N ALA A 14 -3.19 -10.36 -21.29
CA ALA A 14 -2.37 -10.73 -20.15
C ALA A 14 -3.10 -10.22 -18.92
N ALA A 15 -3.59 -11.12 -18.06
CA ALA A 15 -3.91 -10.76 -16.69
C ALA A 15 -2.64 -10.15 -16.10
N ALA A 16 -2.74 -8.94 -15.55
CA ALA A 16 -1.63 -8.35 -14.82
C ALA A 16 -1.20 -9.38 -13.76
N ALA A 17 0.05 -9.83 -13.83
CA ALA A 17 0.61 -10.59 -12.72
C ALA A 17 0.47 -9.70 -11.48
N PRO A 18 0.00 -10.23 -10.33
CA PRO A 18 0.10 -9.47 -9.09
C PRO A 18 1.56 -9.05 -8.93
N ALA A 19 1.78 -7.74 -8.98
CA ALA A 19 3.08 -7.18 -8.67
C ALA A 19 3.40 -7.51 -7.21
N ASP A 20 4.68 -7.80 -6.94
CA ASP A 20 5.15 -8.22 -5.61
C ASP A 20 4.59 -7.36 -4.48
N SER A 21 4.44 -7.97 -3.30
CA SER A 21 4.05 -7.27 -2.08
C SER A 21 4.92 -6.04 -1.83
N ASN A 22 4.28 -4.94 -1.44
CA ASN A 22 4.92 -3.67 -1.05
C ASN A 22 4.91 -3.47 0.48
N ILE A 23 4.95 -4.58 1.21
CA ILE A 23 5.19 -4.63 2.66
C ILE A 23 6.69 -4.80 2.90
N ASP A 24 7.21 -4.15 3.94
CA ASP A 24 8.64 -4.21 4.29
C ASP A 24 9.12 -5.66 4.52
N THR A 25 10.38 -5.91 4.18
CA THR A 25 10.97 -7.27 4.28
C THR A 25 11.23 -7.71 5.72
N THR A 26 11.39 -6.76 6.64
CA THR A 26 11.74 -6.97 8.04
C THR A 26 10.50 -6.85 8.93
N ASP A 27 9.87 -5.68 8.91
CA ASP A 27 8.72 -5.32 9.74
C ASP A 27 7.43 -5.62 8.99
N ARG A 28 7.03 -6.89 9.00
CA ARG A 28 5.89 -7.43 8.23
C ARG A 28 4.84 -8.15 9.06
N PHE A 29 4.99 -8.08 10.38
CA PHE A 29 4.19 -8.87 11.30
C PHE A 29 3.30 -7.98 12.15
N ALA A 30 2.02 -8.30 12.17
CA ALA A 30 1.06 -7.82 13.15
C ALA A 30 0.62 -8.98 14.05
N TRP A 31 -0.22 -8.69 15.05
CA TRP A 31 -0.67 -9.70 15.99
C TRP A 31 -2.14 -9.56 16.37
N SER A 32 -2.76 -10.70 16.67
CA SER A 32 -4.10 -10.80 17.24
C SER A 32 -4.15 -11.94 18.27
N GLU A 33 -4.92 -11.75 19.35
CA GLU A 33 -5.14 -12.76 20.38
C GLU A 33 -5.64 -14.08 19.81
N ASN A 34 -6.56 -14.02 18.84
CA ASN A 34 -7.24 -15.20 18.32
C ASN A 34 -6.67 -15.65 16.97
N ALA A 35 -6.06 -14.76 16.19
CA ALA A 35 -5.45 -15.11 14.89
C ALA A 35 -3.94 -15.43 14.98
N GLY A 36 -3.29 -15.09 16.10
CA GLY A 36 -1.85 -15.27 16.30
C GLY A 36 -1.02 -14.24 15.52
N TRP A 37 0.18 -14.64 15.10
CA TRP A 37 1.02 -13.82 14.23
C TRP A 37 0.44 -13.71 12.82
N LEU A 38 0.50 -12.49 12.27
CA LEU A 38 -0.02 -12.15 10.95
C LEU A 38 1.16 -11.73 10.05
N ASN A 39 1.53 -12.55 9.07
CA ASN A 39 2.52 -12.18 8.05
C ASN A 39 1.81 -11.53 6.85
N TRP A 40 2.06 -10.25 6.65
CA TRP A 40 1.43 -9.44 5.60
C TRP A 40 2.14 -9.55 4.24
N ARG A 41 3.34 -10.10 4.19
CA ARG A 41 4.19 -10.03 3.01
C ARG A 41 4.25 -11.33 2.22
N ASP A 42 4.48 -12.46 2.88
CA ASP A 42 5.11 -13.60 2.19
C ASP A 42 4.13 -14.62 1.59
N ALA A 43 2.89 -14.24 1.28
CA ALA A 43 1.94 -15.15 0.65
C ALA A 43 2.32 -15.47 -0.81
N GLY A 44 1.97 -16.68 -1.27
CA GLY A 44 2.24 -17.17 -2.64
C GLY A 44 3.53 -17.98 -2.81
N ASP A 45 3.78 -18.46 -4.03
CA ASP A 45 5.00 -19.17 -4.44
C ASP A 45 5.46 -18.65 -5.84
N PRO A 46 6.54 -17.84 -5.91
CA PRO A 46 7.47 -17.52 -4.83
C PRO A 46 6.84 -16.67 -3.72
N ALA A 47 7.42 -16.73 -2.52
CA ALA A 47 6.96 -15.96 -1.37
C ALA A 47 6.87 -14.46 -1.70
N GLY A 48 5.72 -13.85 -1.47
CA GLY A 48 5.44 -12.46 -1.80
C GLY A 48 4.65 -12.23 -3.09
N SER A 49 4.53 -13.26 -3.95
CA SER A 49 3.78 -13.17 -5.21
C SER A 49 2.26 -13.06 -5.04
N SER A 50 1.75 -13.32 -3.84
CA SER A 50 0.33 -13.12 -3.48
C SER A 50 0.19 -12.39 -2.14
N GLY A 51 1.28 -11.81 -1.64
CA GLY A 51 1.29 -11.02 -0.42
C GLY A 51 0.43 -9.78 -0.51
N VAL A 52 0.29 -9.07 0.61
CA VAL A 52 -0.50 -7.85 0.62
C VAL A 52 0.15 -6.81 -0.28
N ARG A 53 -0.68 -6.18 -1.10
CA ARG A 53 -0.33 -4.99 -1.85
C ARG A 53 -1.26 -3.85 -1.46
N ILE A 54 -0.67 -2.75 -1.04
CA ILE A 54 -1.38 -1.51 -0.71
C ILE A 54 -1.36 -0.59 -1.92
N GLY A 55 -2.52 -0.34 -2.50
CA GLY A 55 -2.72 0.62 -3.58
C GLY A 55 -3.11 2.00 -3.07
N ALA A 56 -3.40 2.90 -4.02
CA ALA A 56 -3.84 4.26 -3.72
C ALA A 56 -5.24 4.32 -3.09
N THR A 57 -6.12 3.38 -3.43
CA THR A 57 -7.54 3.42 -3.03
C THR A 57 -8.07 2.10 -2.48
N PHE A 58 -7.28 1.02 -2.56
CA PHE A 58 -7.64 -0.30 -2.07
C PHE A 58 -6.41 -1.18 -1.82
N LEU A 59 -6.61 -2.26 -1.08
CA LEU A 59 -5.64 -3.31 -0.82
C LEU A 59 -6.03 -4.57 -1.59
N SER A 60 -5.05 -5.45 -1.83
CA SER A 60 -5.28 -6.77 -2.39
C SER A 60 -4.28 -7.79 -1.84
N GLY A 61 -4.51 -9.07 -2.17
CA GLY A 61 -3.64 -10.16 -1.78
C GLY A 61 -4.00 -10.77 -0.44
N PHE A 62 -3.05 -11.51 0.14
CA PHE A 62 -3.30 -12.39 1.27
C PHE A 62 -2.34 -12.14 2.44
N ILE A 63 -2.91 -12.22 3.64
CA ILE A 63 -2.17 -12.29 4.91
C ILE A 63 -2.17 -13.74 5.36
N TRP A 64 -1.02 -14.26 5.79
CA TRP A 64 -0.97 -15.52 6.52
C TRP A 64 -1.15 -15.26 8.01
N ALA A 65 -2.12 -15.92 8.63
CA ALA A 65 -2.36 -15.88 10.07
C ALA A 65 -2.10 -17.26 10.69
N GLU A 66 -1.33 -17.30 11.77
CA GLU A 66 -0.89 -18.55 12.40
C GLU A 66 -2.05 -19.47 12.80
N ASN A 67 -3.12 -18.92 13.36
CA ASN A 67 -4.20 -19.72 13.93
C ASN A 67 -5.41 -19.89 12.99
N VAL A 68 -5.53 -19.07 11.94
CA VAL A 68 -6.71 -19.07 11.04
C VAL A 68 -6.37 -19.26 9.57
N GLY A 69 -5.08 -19.37 9.22
CA GLY A 69 -4.64 -19.54 7.85
C GLY A 69 -4.75 -18.25 7.04
N TRP A 70 -5.25 -18.32 5.82
CA TRP A 70 -5.26 -17.18 4.92
C TRP A 70 -6.39 -16.19 5.23
N ILE A 71 -6.06 -14.91 5.12
CA ILE A 71 -7.00 -13.78 5.10
C ILE A 71 -6.86 -13.10 3.75
N ASN A 72 -7.94 -12.99 2.99
CA ASN A 72 -8.03 -12.34 1.70
C ASN A 72 -8.47 -10.88 1.87
N LEU A 73 -7.65 -9.93 1.41
CA LEU A 73 -7.94 -8.50 1.46
C LEU A 73 -8.70 -7.98 0.23
N GLY A 74 -8.94 -8.83 -0.76
CA GLY A 74 -9.57 -8.50 -2.03
C GLY A 74 -8.74 -8.99 -3.22
N ASP A 75 -9.40 -9.14 -4.36
CA ASP A 75 -8.82 -9.71 -5.58
C ASP A 75 -8.02 -8.70 -6.44
N GLY A 76 -8.01 -7.43 -6.03
CA GLY A 76 -7.39 -6.34 -6.78
C GLY A 76 -8.22 -5.83 -7.96
N ALA A 77 -9.47 -6.27 -8.10
CA ALA A 77 -10.39 -5.89 -9.16
C ALA A 77 -11.75 -5.42 -8.60
N PRO A 78 -11.77 -4.30 -7.83
CA PRO A 78 -12.99 -3.78 -7.19
C PRO A 78 -14.16 -3.39 -8.13
N GLY A 79 -13.98 -3.48 -9.45
CA GLY A 79 -15.03 -3.18 -10.43
C GLY A 79 -15.95 -4.37 -10.74
N SER A 80 -15.63 -5.59 -10.30
CA SER A 80 -16.48 -6.77 -10.50
C SER A 80 -17.48 -6.92 -9.36
N GLY A 81 -18.79 -6.87 -9.65
CA GLY A 81 -19.83 -7.14 -8.65
C GLY A 81 -20.46 -5.90 -8.00
N GLY A 82 -20.22 -4.71 -8.56
CA GLY A 82 -20.97 -3.49 -8.23
C GLY A 82 -20.13 -2.35 -7.69
N GLY A 83 -18.83 -2.56 -7.45
CA GLY A 83 -17.91 -1.53 -7.06
C GLY A 83 -17.43 -0.69 -8.24
N THR A 84 -16.38 0.08 -8.00
CA THR A 84 -15.75 0.93 -9.01
C THR A 84 -14.35 0.43 -9.32
N SER A 85 -13.69 0.98 -10.34
CA SER A 85 -12.27 0.68 -10.56
C SER A 85 -11.37 1.12 -9.39
N GLN A 86 -11.90 1.84 -8.39
CA GLN A 86 -11.15 2.40 -7.28
C GLN A 86 -11.51 1.79 -5.92
N HIS A 87 -12.69 1.20 -5.75
CA HIS A 87 -13.17 0.72 -4.45
C HIS A 87 -14.12 -0.46 -4.57
N TYR A 88 -13.89 -1.49 -3.75
CA TYR A 88 -14.77 -2.66 -3.64
C TYR A 88 -16.14 -2.21 -3.13
N ALA A 89 -17.23 -2.76 -3.70
CA ALA A 89 -18.58 -2.38 -3.30
C ALA A 89 -18.88 -2.73 -1.84
N ASN A 90 -18.40 -3.88 -1.38
CA ASN A 90 -18.70 -4.45 -0.07
C ASN A 90 -20.23 -4.53 0.23
N LEU A 91 -21.05 -4.75 -0.82
CA LEU A 91 -22.51 -4.80 -0.71
C LEU A 91 -23.01 -6.20 -0.36
N ASP A 92 -22.44 -7.19 -1.03
CA ASP A 92 -22.58 -8.60 -0.77
C ASP A 92 -21.20 -9.25 -0.97
N GLY A 93 -21.01 -10.47 -0.49
CA GLY A 93 -19.71 -11.16 -0.57
C GLY A 93 -19.23 -11.46 -2.01
N ALA A 94 -19.88 -10.95 -3.06
CA ALA A 94 -19.44 -11.08 -4.43
C ALA A 94 -18.33 -10.09 -4.81
N ASP A 95 -18.32 -8.89 -4.21
CA ASP A 95 -17.31 -7.85 -4.40
C ASP A 95 -16.89 -7.29 -3.06
N PHE A 96 -15.82 -7.87 -2.50
CA PHE A 96 -15.33 -7.52 -1.19
C PHE A 96 -13.84 -7.23 -1.20
N GLY A 97 -13.45 -6.39 -0.27
CA GLY A 97 -12.05 -6.12 0.01
C GLY A 97 -11.88 -4.89 0.89
N VAL A 98 -10.63 -4.64 1.24
CA VAL A 98 -10.23 -3.50 2.05
C VAL A 98 -9.92 -2.32 1.13
N ASN A 99 -10.61 -1.22 1.37
CA ASN A 99 -10.44 0.04 0.68
C ASN A 99 -9.55 0.98 1.53
N ARG A 100 -8.96 1.98 0.87
CA ARG A 100 -8.17 3.06 1.46
C ARG A 100 -8.82 4.38 1.09
N ASP A 101 -9.07 5.24 2.06
CA ASP A 101 -9.46 6.62 1.81
C ASP A 101 -8.22 7.41 1.32
N PRO A 102 -8.26 8.00 0.12
CA PRO A 102 -7.09 8.70 -0.45
C PRO A 102 -6.77 10.04 0.22
N LEU A 103 -7.63 10.54 1.12
CA LEU A 103 -7.44 11.80 1.85
C LEU A 103 -6.99 11.56 3.29
N SER A 104 -7.58 10.58 3.98
CA SER A 104 -7.29 10.31 5.40
C SER A 104 -6.34 9.14 5.62
N ASP A 105 -6.07 8.32 4.59
CA ASP A 105 -5.33 7.05 4.70
C ASP A 105 -5.98 6.01 5.64
N GLU A 106 -7.23 6.24 6.07
CA GLU A 106 -8.01 5.28 6.82
C GLU A 106 -8.42 4.10 5.93
N LEU A 107 -8.39 2.91 6.50
CA LEU A 107 -8.78 1.67 5.85
C LEU A 107 -10.21 1.32 6.22
N PHE A 108 -11.00 0.91 5.23
CA PHE A 108 -12.40 0.57 5.40
C PHE A 108 -12.80 -0.66 4.60
N GLY A 109 -13.98 -1.21 4.86
CA GLY A 109 -14.46 -2.42 4.20
C GLY A 109 -14.01 -3.70 4.88
N TYR A 110 -13.95 -4.80 4.11
CA TYR A 110 -13.90 -6.14 4.69
C TYR A 110 -12.84 -7.04 4.06
N ALA A 111 -12.16 -7.80 4.91
CA ALA A 111 -11.37 -8.96 4.52
C ALA A 111 -12.09 -10.26 4.89
N TRP A 112 -11.73 -11.35 4.22
CA TRP A 112 -12.33 -12.66 4.44
C TRP A 112 -11.31 -13.72 4.84
N SER A 113 -11.60 -14.48 5.89
CA SER A 113 -10.88 -15.71 6.23
C SER A 113 -11.85 -16.88 6.29
N GLU A 114 -11.47 -18.03 5.72
CA GLU A 114 -12.30 -19.24 5.79
C GLU A 114 -12.48 -19.74 7.23
N ASN A 115 -11.46 -19.58 8.08
CA ASN A 115 -11.50 -20.02 9.48
C ASN A 115 -11.76 -18.87 10.47
N GLY A 116 -11.64 -17.62 10.03
CA GLY A 116 -11.87 -16.42 10.86
C GLY A 116 -13.15 -15.65 10.56
N GLY A 117 -13.80 -15.89 9.41
CA GLY A 117 -14.95 -15.14 8.94
C GLY A 117 -14.60 -13.74 8.42
N TRP A 118 -15.59 -12.84 8.43
CA TRP A 118 -15.45 -11.46 8.01
C TRP A 118 -14.66 -10.64 9.03
N ILE A 119 -13.71 -9.84 8.52
CA ILE A 119 -12.88 -8.93 9.30
C ILE A 119 -13.18 -7.52 8.79
N ASN A 120 -13.66 -6.66 9.67
CA ASN A 120 -14.02 -5.28 9.40
C ASN A 120 -12.84 -4.33 9.71
N PHE A 121 -12.36 -3.62 8.69
CA PHE A 121 -11.29 -2.63 8.84
C PHE A 121 -11.77 -1.27 9.34
N ASP A 122 -13.08 -0.98 9.25
CA ASP A 122 -13.72 0.14 9.93
C ASP A 122 -13.89 -0.09 11.45
N GLY A 123 -13.68 -1.32 11.93
CA GLY A 123 -14.02 -1.74 13.30
C GLY A 123 -13.43 -0.86 14.39
N GLY A 124 -12.19 -0.39 14.22
CA GLY A 124 -11.50 0.49 15.16
C GLY A 124 -12.15 1.87 15.31
N ALA A 125 -12.92 2.35 14.32
CA ALA A 125 -13.67 3.61 14.43
C ALA A 125 -14.76 3.55 15.52
N ALA A 126 -15.25 2.35 15.85
CA ALA A 126 -16.23 2.13 16.91
C ALA A 126 -15.60 1.96 18.31
N ALA A 127 -14.26 1.92 18.41
CA ALA A 127 -13.56 1.85 19.69
C ALA A 127 -13.68 3.17 20.48
N MET A 128 -13.37 3.14 21.78
CA MET A 128 -13.38 4.31 22.65
C MET A 128 -12.05 4.38 23.44
N PRO A 129 -11.13 5.31 23.10
CA PRO A 129 -11.19 6.23 21.97
C PRO A 129 -11.16 5.51 20.61
N ALA A 130 -11.71 6.14 19.58
CA ALA A 130 -11.67 5.60 18.23
C ALA A 130 -10.22 5.48 17.75
N ASN A 131 -9.87 4.34 17.16
CA ASN A 131 -8.56 4.09 16.58
C ASN A 131 -8.71 3.18 15.34
N PRO A 132 -9.24 3.72 14.22
CA PRO A 132 -9.48 2.95 13.00
C PRO A 132 -8.18 2.44 12.38
N ALA A 133 -8.26 1.31 11.68
CA ALA A 133 -7.16 0.84 10.85
C ALA A 133 -6.81 1.91 9.81
N ARG A 134 -5.53 2.20 9.63
CA ARG A 134 -5.06 3.24 8.71
C ARG A 134 -3.61 3.00 8.30
N ILE A 135 -3.16 3.77 7.32
CA ILE A 135 -1.74 3.91 7.00
C ILE A 135 -1.24 5.18 7.69
N ASP A 136 -0.32 5.01 8.64
CA ASP A 136 0.34 6.12 9.30
C ASP A 136 1.46 6.65 8.40
N THR A 137 1.27 7.87 7.90
CA THR A 137 2.22 8.62 7.06
C THR A 137 2.82 9.84 7.79
N ALA A 138 2.29 10.17 8.97
CA ALA A 138 2.71 11.34 9.75
C ALA A 138 4.05 11.12 10.45
N GLY A 139 4.86 12.18 10.56
CA GLY A 139 6.11 12.16 11.34
C GLY A 139 7.17 11.21 10.81
N GLY A 140 7.12 10.86 9.52
CA GLY A 140 8.03 9.91 8.88
C GLY A 140 7.69 8.43 9.13
N ALA A 141 6.57 8.14 9.81
CA ALA A 141 6.06 6.78 9.86
C ALA A 141 5.59 6.36 8.46
N CYS A 142 5.82 5.10 8.10
CA CYS A 142 5.24 4.47 6.92
C CYS A 142 4.88 3.02 7.29
N ARG A 143 3.75 2.89 7.99
CA ARG A 143 3.30 1.62 8.58
C ARG A 143 1.78 1.57 8.68
N LEU A 144 1.26 0.37 8.90
CA LEU A 144 -0.12 0.22 9.37
C LEU A 144 -0.23 0.69 10.84
N GLY A 145 -1.40 1.21 11.17
CA GLY A 145 -1.79 1.63 12.50
C GLY A 145 -3.27 1.31 12.77
N GLY A 146 -3.68 1.51 14.02
CA GLY A 146 -5.03 1.24 14.51
C GLY A 146 -5.45 -0.22 14.60
N PHE A 147 -6.76 -0.47 14.52
CA PHE A 147 -7.35 -1.77 14.79
C PHE A 147 -8.42 -2.17 13.77
N ALA A 148 -8.40 -3.44 13.39
CA ALA A 148 -9.52 -4.10 12.71
C ALA A 148 -10.25 -5.02 13.70
N TRP A 149 -11.48 -5.42 13.36
CA TRP A 149 -12.31 -6.25 14.23
C TRP A 149 -13.01 -7.37 13.47
N ALA A 150 -13.09 -8.56 14.06
CA ALA A 150 -13.88 -9.66 13.53
C ALA A 150 -14.66 -10.36 14.64
N GLU A 151 -15.86 -10.87 14.33
CA GLU A 151 -16.69 -11.58 15.32
C GLU A 151 -15.97 -12.79 15.93
N ASN A 152 -15.26 -13.57 15.13
CA ASN A 152 -14.59 -14.79 15.60
C ASN A 152 -13.14 -14.57 16.06
N LEU A 153 -12.51 -13.44 15.68
CA LEU A 153 -11.11 -13.15 15.99
C LEU A 153 -10.94 -12.03 17.02
N GLY A 154 -12.00 -11.30 17.36
CA GLY A 154 -11.92 -10.11 18.19
C GLY A 154 -11.11 -9.00 17.52
N TRP A 155 -10.36 -8.27 18.33
CA TRP A 155 -9.49 -7.19 17.87
C TRP A 155 -8.23 -7.73 17.21
N ILE A 156 -7.87 -7.12 16.08
CA ILE A 156 -6.60 -7.32 15.39
C ILE A 156 -5.78 -6.05 15.54
N ASN A 157 -4.60 -6.16 16.15
CA ASN A 157 -3.74 -5.03 16.46
C ASN A 157 -2.76 -4.75 15.31
N LEU A 158 -2.86 -3.56 14.71
CA LEU A 158 -1.92 -3.05 13.70
C LEU A 158 -1.02 -1.94 14.28
N ASP A 159 -1.28 -1.51 15.51
CA ASP A 159 -0.71 -0.32 16.14
C ASP A 159 0.31 -0.63 17.25
N ASP A 160 0.94 -1.81 17.21
CA ASP A 160 1.96 -2.16 18.21
C ASP A 160 3.27 -1.40 17.96
N ALA A 161 3.96 -0.99 19.02
CA ALA A 161 5.20 -0.22 18.90
C ALA A 161 6.41 -1.06 18.49
N ALA A 162 6.40 -2.36 18.76
CA ALA A 162 7.52 -3.28 18.52
C ALA A 162 7.23 -4.28 17.39
N HIS A 163 5.97 -4.62 17.16
CA HIS A 163 5.55 -5.62 16.18
C HIS A 163 4.51 -5.05 15.22
N PHE A 164 5.00 -4.37 14.19
CA PHE A 164 4.15 -3.67 13.23
C PHE A 164 4.45 -4.07 11.79
N VAL A 165 3.58 -3.60 10.91
CA VAL A 165 3.68 -3.79 9.47
C VAL A 165 4.13 -2.47 8.87
N ALA A 166 5.43 -2.36 8.57
CA ALA A 166 5.97 -1.28 7.78
C ALA A 166 5.67 -1.51 6.29
N LEU A 167 5.59 -0.42 5.55
CA LEU A 167 5.30 -0.42 4.12
C LEU A 167 6.55 0.00 3.37
N ASP A 168 6.63 -0.37 2.09
CA ASP A 168 7.59 0.24 1.19
C ASP A 168 7.38 1.77 1.21
N PRO A 169 8.45 2.58 1.32
CA PRO A 169 8.35 4.04 1.37
C PRO A 169 7.55 4.68 0.22
N SER A 170 7.53 4.03 -0.95
CA SER A 170 6.73 4.43 -2.12
C SER A 170 5.21 4.41 -1.86
N VAL A 171 4.72 3.61 -0.90
CA VAL A 171 3.29 3.52 -0.54
C VAL A 171 2.81 4.77 0.20
N CYS A 172 3.70 5.36 0.98
CA CYS A 172 3.43 6.53 1.81
C CYS A 172 3.82 7.84 1.13
N GLY A 173 4.38 7.78 -0.07
CA GLY A 173 4.91 8.95 -0.78
C GLY A 173 6.14 9.58 -0.12
N ASN A 174 6.80 8.86 0.80
CA ASN A 174 7.93 9.33 1.60
C ASN A 174 9.17 8.48 1.32
N LEU A 175 9.72 8.55 0.10
CA LEU A 175 11.04 8.01 -0.21
C LEU A 175 12.00 9.20 -0.35
N PRO A 176 12.93 9.43 0.60
CA PRO A 176 13.88 10.55 0.48
C PRO A 176 14.63 10.49 -0.85
N GLY A 177 14.65 11.60 -1.58
CA GLY A 177 15.20 11.70 -2.92
C GLY A 177 14.27 11.27 -4.06
N ASP A 178 13.11 10.66 -3.79
CA ASP A 178 12.10 10.36 -4.83
C ASP A 178 11.26 11.60 -5.10
N MET A 179 11.74 12.40 -6.04
CA MET A 179 11.21 13.73 -6.32
C MET A 179 10.16 13.71 -7.42
N ASN A 180 9.98 12.60 -8.12
CA ASN A 180 8.83 12.40 -9.00
C ASN A 180 7.76 11.46 -8.42
N CYS A 181 8.01 10.87 -7.26
CA CYS A 181 7.16 9.89 -6.57
C CYS A 181 6.82 8.68 -7.44
N ASP A 182 7.80 8.21 -8.23
CA ASP A 182 7.68 7.00 -9.04
C ASP A 182 8.07 5.71 -8.28
N GLY A 183 8.48 5.86 -7.03
CA GLY A 183 8.86 4.78 -6.12
C GLY A 183 10.32 4.37 -6.23
N ALA A 184 11.17 5.09 -6.97
CA ALA A 184 12.58 4.77 -7.11
C ALA A 184 13.46 6.02 -7.09
N VAL A 185 14.42 6.10 -6.17
CA VAL A 185 15.43 7.16 -6.19
C VAL A 185 16.47 6.89 -7.26
N ASN A 186 16.41 7.63 -8.35
CA ASN A 186 17.27 7.43 -9.51
C ASN A 186 17.49 8.73 -10.30
N VAL A 187 18.17 8.64 -11.45
CA VAL A 187 18.52 9.81 -12.27
C VAL A 187 17.31 10.64 -12.72
N LEU A 188 16.11 10.04 -12.76
CA LEU A 188 14.87 10.71 -13.10
C LEU A 188 14.42 11.71 -12.04
N ASP A 189 14.91 11.60 -10.80
CA ASP A 189 14.61 12.53 -9.71
C ASP A 189 15.44 13.81 -9.76
N ILE A 190 16.52 13.85 -10.54
CA ILE A 190 17.39 15.04 -10.61
C ILE A 190 16.65 16.27 -11.11
N ASN A 191 15.90 16.14 -12.20
CA ASN A 191 15.17 17.28 -12.77
C ASN A 191 14.04 17.76 -11.84
N PRO A 192 13.19 16.88 -11.28
CA PRO A 192 12.23 17.25 -10.25
C PRO A 192 12.89 17.85 -8.99
N PHE A 193 14.02 17.33 -8.52
CA PHE A 193 14.78 17.89 -7.39
C PHE A 193 15.24 19.33 -7.67
N VAL A 194 15.83 19.55 -8.85
CA VAL A 194 16.26 20.89 -9.29
C VAL A 194 15.07 21.84 -9.46
N LEU A 195 13.95 21.34 -9.99
CA LEU A 195 12.72 22.13 -10.11
C LEU A 195 12.21 22.51 -8.73
N ALA A 196 12.16 21.59 -7.78
CA ALA A 196 11.73 21.84 -6.40
C ALA A 196 12.61 22.89 -5.70
N LEU A 197 13.92 22.89 -5.92
CA LEU A 197 14.84 23.90 -5.40
C LEU A 197 14.67 25.28 -6.04
N SER A 198 14.36 25.33 -7.34
CA SER A 198 14.35 26.58 -8.10
C SER A 198 12.98 27.24 -8.16
N ASP A 199 11.91 26.44 -8.22
CA ASP A 199 10.52 26.87 -8.28
C ASP A 199 9.60 25.84 -7.60
N PRO A 200 9.46 25.89 -6.26
CA PRO A 200 8.57 25.01 -5.50
C PRO A 200 7.11 25.03 -5.98
N ILE A 201 6.63 26.15 -6.53
CA ILE A 201 5.25 26.29 -7.01
C ILE A 201 5.08 25.53 -8.31
N ALA A 202 6.02 25.66 -9.25
CA ALA A 202 6.03 24.89 -10.49
C ALA A 202 6.21 23.38 -10.22
N TYR A 203 7.05 23.02 -9.25
CA TYR A 203 7.18 21.64 -8.79
C TYR A 203 5.84 21.06 -8.31
N ALA A 204 5.17 21.73 -7.38
CA ALA A 204 3.88 21.28 -6.86
C ALA A 204 2.79 21.21 -7.95
N ALA A 205 2.86 22.06 -8.97
CA ALA A 205 1.96 22.00 -10.12
C ALA A 205 2.25 20.81 -11.06
N MET A 206 3.53 20.42 -11.19
CA MET A 206 3.97 19.33 -12.05
C MET A 206 3.86 17.95 -11.40
N PHE A 207 4.00 17.89 -10.06
CA PHE A 207 3.94 16.69 -9.24
C PHE A 207 2.93 16.86 -8.08
N PRO A 208 1.62 16.99 -8.37
CA PRO A 208 0.60 17.39 -7.38
C PRO A 208 0.34 16.38 -6.25
N GLY A 209 0.86 15.16 -6.36
CA GLY A 209 0.81 14.14 -5.30
C GLY A 209 2.17 13.83 -4.69
N CYS A 210 3.24 14.55 -5.08
CA CYS A 210 4.58 14.31 -4.58
C CYS A 210 4.96 15.37 -3.55
N ASN A 211 5.34 14.91 -2.36
CA ASN A 211 5.68 15.82 -1.28
C ASN A 211 7.08 16.40 -1.52
N ILE A 212 7.19 17.73 -1.51
CA ILE A 212 8.48 18.41 -1.65
C ILE A 212 9.45 18.04 -0.51
N SER A 213 8.94 17.59 0.64
CA SER A 213 9.76 17.09 1.75
C SER A 213 10.54 15.83 1.41
N ASN A 214 10.25 15.13 0.30
CA ASN A 214 11.14 14.07 -0.19
C ASN A 214 12.53 14.61 -0.53
N GLY A 215 12.64 15.91 -0.82
CA GLY A 215 13.91 16.55 -1.10
C GLY A 215 14.69 17.00 0.14
N ASP A 216 14.08 16.98 1.34
CA ASP A 216 14.75 17.24 2.62
C ASP A 216 15.44 15.95 3.08
N ILE A 217 16.70 15.79 2.67
CA ILE A 217 17.46 14.55 2.82
C ILE A 217 18.44 14.66 3.99
N ASP A 218 18.84 15.88 4.38
CA ASP A 218 19.58 16.08 5.62
C ASP A 218 18.68 16.15 6.88
N GLY A 219 17.36 16.25 6.69
CA GLY A 219 16.35 16.12 7.74
C GLY A 219 16.20 17.38 8.60
N ASP A 220 16.58 18.55 8.08
CA ASP A 220 16.49 19.83 8.78
C ASP A 220 15.10 20.48 8.72
N GLY A 221 14.18 19.87 7.98
CA GLY A 221 12.81 20.33 7.78
C GLY A 221 12.62 21.21 6.55
N SER A 222 13.63 21.35 5.67
CA SER A 222 13.57 22.22 4.49
C SER A 222 14.41 21.69 3.33
N LEU A 223 13.81 21.60 2.14
CA LEU A 223 14.58 21.38 0.91
C LEU A 223 15.40 22.64 0.55
N THR A 224 16.73 22.53 0.63
CA THR A 224 17.68 23.59 0.31
C THR A 224 18.88 23.06 -0.49
N VAL A 225 19.83 23.96 -0.82
CA VAL A 225 21.09 23.57 -1.48
C VAL A 225 21.92 22.57 -0.64
N LEU A 226 21.66 22.49 0.68
CA LEU A 226 22.37 21.57 1.57
C LEU A 226 22.02 20.10 1.28
N ASP A 227 20.81 19.84 0.75
CA ASP A 227 20.33 18.51 0.38
C ASP A 227 20.97 17.95 -0.90
N ILE A 228 21.67 18.77 -1.70
CA ILE A 228 22.29 18.31 -2.96
C ILE A 228 23.29 17.19 -2.72
N ASN A 229 24.17 17.34 -1.73
CA ASN A 229 25.21 16.34 -1.48
C ASN A 229 24.63 15.02 -0.93
N PRO A 230 23.71 15.06 0.07
CA PRO A 230 22.94 13.87 0.47
C PRO A 230 22.16 13.23 -0.68
N PHE A 231 21.52 14.02 -1.55
CA PHE A 231 20.80 13.51 -2.71
C PHE A 231 21.70 12.77 -3.69
N VAL A 232 22.88 13.33 -4.00
CA VAL A 232 23.88 12.66 -4.85
C VAL A 232 24.35 11.33 -4.23
N ALA A 233 24.46 11.25 -2.91
CA ALA A 233 24.82 10.01 -2.23
C ALA A 233 23.74 8.93 -2.44
N LEU A 234 22.45 9.26 -2.33
CA LEU A 234 21.34 8.34 -2.61
C LEU A 234 21.39 7.80 -4.04
N LEU A 235 21.64 8.67 -5.03
CA LEU A 235 21.73 8.27 -6.44
C LEU A 235 22.91 7.33 -6.74
N SER A 236 23.95 7.34 -5.91
CA SER A 236 25.13 6.51 -6.09
C SER A 236 25.02 5.12 -5.43
N GLY A 237 23.86 4.78 -4.86
CA GLY A 237 23.60 3.48 -4.22
C GLY A 237 24.32 3.32 -2.89
N GLY A 238 24.20 4.34 -2.01
CA GLY A 238 24.79 4.36 -0.67
C GLY A 238 24.71 3.05 0.10
#